data_AF-W2K6X1-F1
#
_entry.id   AF-W2K6X1-F1
#
_cell.length_a   1.000
_cell.length_b   1.000
_cell.length_c   1.000
_cell.angle_alpha   90.00
_cell.angle_beta   90.00
_cell.angle_gamma   90.00
#
_symmetry.space_group_name_H-M   'P 1'
#
loop_
_entity.id
_entity.type
_entity.pdbx_description
1 polymer ?
#
loop_
_entity_poly.entity_id
_entity_poly.type
_entity_poly.pdbx_seq_one_letter_code
_entity_poly.pdbx_strand_id
1 'polypeptide(L)' 'MKIFSDGSLGAETAALRAPYKGTSNKGILMNSDEDLVKKISDANEAGYRVEIHAIGTSATNR' A
#
# COMPACT_ATOMS: atom_id res chain seq x y z
N MET A 1 6.75 -4.75 -12.85
CA MET A 1 6.06 -5.35 -11.69
C MET A 1 5.05 -4.36 -11.14
N LYS A 2 3.81 -4.80 -10.89
CA LYS A 2 2.78 -3.98 -10.24
C LYS A 2 2.58 -4.47 -8.81
N ILE A 3 2.66 -3.55 -7.84
CA ILE A 3 2.43 -3.82 -6.42
C ILE A 3 1.21 -3.01 -5.97
N PHE A 4 0.40 -3.60 -5.09
CA PHE A 4 -0.69 -2.91 -4.40
C PHE A 4 -0.32 -2.79 -2.92
N SER A 5 -0.23 -1.56 -2.42
CA SER A 5 0.05 -1.28 -1.01
C SER A 5 -1.23 -1.22 -0.17
N ASP A 6 -2.35 -0.89 -0.80
CA ASP A 6 -3.68 -0.85 -0.19
C ASP A 6 -4.81 -1.01 -1.22
N GLY A 7 -6.05 -0.88 -0.76
CA GLY A 7 -7.25 -0.98 -1.58
C GLY A 7 -7.72 0.36 -2.15
N SER A 8 -9.02 0.66 -1.94
CA SER A 8 -9.66 1.88 -2.46
C SER A 8 -10.48 2.61 -1.40
N LEU A 9 -10.75 3.90 -1.62
CA LEU A 9 -11.61 4.69 -0.73
C LEU A 9 -13.06 4.22 -0.77
N GLY A 10 -13.59 3.88 -1.95
CA GLY A 10 -15.01 3.51 -2.11
C GLY A 10 -15.38 2.21 -1.41
N ALA A 11 -14.44 1.28 -1.27
CA ALA A 11 -14.62 0.05 -0.50
C ALA A 11 -14.11 0.15 0.95
N GLU A 12 -13.69 1.35 1.39
CA GLU A 12 -13.05 1.60 2.69
C GLU A 12 -11.84 0.69 3.00
N THR A 13 -11.08 0.33 1.96
CA THR A 13 -9.90 -0.54 2.07
C THR A 13 -8.58 0.19 1.82
N ALA A 14 -8.61 1.45 1.38
CA ALA A 14 -7.40 2.28 1.33
C ALA A 14 -6.90 2.53 2.77
N ALA A 15 -5.60 2.38 3.00
CA ALA A 15 -5.02 2.35 4.34
C ALA A 15 -4.78 3.77 4.87
N LEU A 16 -5.50 4.19 5.90
CA LEU A 16 -5.47 5.55 6.45
C LEU A 16 -4.79 5.59 7.83
N ARG A 17 -4.19 6.73 8.18
CA ARG A 17 -3.61 6.95 9.52
C ARG A 17 -4.70 7.10 10.58
N ALA A 18 -5.80 7.74 10.21
CA ALA A 18 -7.01 7.90 11.02
C ALA A 18 -8.15 7.02 10.47
N PRO A 19 -9.11 6.60 11.31
CA PRO A 19 -10.25 5.80 10.85
C PRO A 19 -11.12 6.51 9.81
N TYR A 20 -11.83 5.74 9.00
CA TYR A 20 -12.93 6.24 8.18
C TYR A 20 -14.01 6.88 9.07
N LYS A 21 -14.71 7.87 8.52
CA LYS A 21 -15.66 8.68 9.28
C LYS A 21 -16.75 7.80 9.90
N GLY A 22 -16.89 7.87 11.22
CA GLY A 22 -17.92 7.13 11.96
C GLY A 22 -17.61 5.65 12.18
N THR A 23 -16.39 5.20 11.88
CA THR A 23 -15.97 3.81 12.06
C THR A 23 -14.66 3.72 12.84
N SER A 24 -14.27 2.50 13.23
CA SER A 24 -12.91 2.19 13.70
C SER A 24 -12.02 1.62 12.59
N ASN A 25 -12.57 1.43 11.38
CA ASN A 25 -11.88 0.86 10.24
C ASN A 25 -10.81 1.85 9.74
N LYS A 26 -9.58 1.36 9.52
CA LYS A 26 -8.46 2.14 8.95
C LYS A 26 -8.06 1.66 7.56
N GLY A 27 -8.83 0.77 6.94
CA GLY A 27 -8.50 0.11 5.69
C GLY A 27 -7.49 -1.01 5.88
N ILE A 28 -6.86 -1.44 4.78
CA ILE A 28 -6.01 -2.62 4.73
C ILE A 28 -4.65 -2.24 4.14
N LEU A 29 -3.60 -2.47 4.93
CA LEU A 29 -2.22 -2.32 4.49
C LEU A 29 -1.70 -3.69 4.04
N MET A 30 -1.43 -3.85 2.75
CA MET A 30 -1.22 -5.17 2.13
C MET A 30 0.19 -5.73 2.32
N ASN A 31 1.16 -4.88 2.69
CA ASN A 31 2.56 -5.27 2.87
C ASN A 31 3.12 -4.58 4.12
N SER A 32 4.07 -5.20 4.81
CA SER A 32 4.96 -4.48 5.71
C SER A 32 5.94 -3.61 4.91
N ASP A 33 6.67 -2.73 5.58
CA ASP A 33 7.72 -1.92 4.93
C ASP A 33 8.86 -2.82 4.45
N GLU A 34 9.23 -3.82 5.24
CA GLU A 34 10.27 -4.79 4.92
C GLU A 34 9.89 -5.61 3.68
N ASP A 35 8.66 -6.10 3.60
CA ASP A 35 8.17 -6.89 2.46
C ASP A 35 8.11 -6.04 1.18
N LEU A 36 7.69 -4.77 1.30
CA LEU A 36 7.62 -3.86 0.16
C LEU A 36 9.02 -3.54 -0.38
N VAL A 37 9.97 -3.22 0.51
CA VAL A 37 11.37 -2.97 0.14
C VAL A 37 11.98 -4.19 -0.52
N LYS A 38 11.75 -5.39 0.03
CA LYS A 38 12.25 -6.63 -0.56
C LYS A 38 11.71 -6.84 -1.98
N LYS A 39 10.39 -6.70 -2.19
CA LYS A 39 9.76 -6.86 -3.51
C LYS A 39 10.31 -5.85 -4.53
N ILE A 40 10.56 -4.61 -4.10
CA ILE A 40 11.16 -3.57 -4.95
C ILE A 40 12.60 -3.94 -5.32
N SER A 41 13.41 -4.37 -4.34
CA SER A 41 14.81 -4.78 -4.58
C SER A 41 14.88 -5.95 -5.56
N ASP A 42 14.12 -7.03 -5.28
CA ASP A 42 14.07 -8.22 -6.14
C ASP A 42 13.66 -7.85 -7.58
N ALA A 43 12.67 -6.96 -7.76
CA ALA A 43 12.22 -6.53 -9.07
C ALA A 43 13.27 -5.67 -9.81
N ASN A 44 13.95 -4.78 -9.08
CA ASN A 44 14.98 -3.92 -9.63
C ASN A 44 16.22 -4.73 -10.05
N GLU A 45 16.66 -5.69 -9.23
CA GLU A 45 17.76 -6.61 -9.53
C GLU A 45 17.48 -7.46 -10.77
N ALA A 46 16.21 -7.86 -10.96
CA ALA A 46 15.75 -8.56 -12.14
C ALA A 46 15.54 -7.64 -13.37
N GLY A 47 15.85 -6.35 -13.28
CA GLY A 47 15.75 -5.38 -14.38
C GLY A 47 14.32 -4.89 -14.68
N TYR A 48 13.35 -5.15 -13.81
CA TYR A 48 11.98 -4.70 -14.00
C TYR A 48 11.74 -3.29 -13.44
N ARG A 49 10.88 -2.53 -14.13
CA ARG A 49 10.27 -1.31 -13.58
C ARG A 49 9.20 -1.68 -12.55
N VAL A 50 9.08 -0.89 -11.49
CA VAL A 50 8.06 -1.07 -10.46
C VAL A 50 7.03 0.07 -10.52
N GLU A 51 5.76 -0.30 -10.44
CA GLU A 51 4.65 0.61 -10.20
C GLU A 51 3.93 0.19 -8.91
N ILE A 52 3.60 1.16 -8.06
CA ILE A 52 2.96 0.91 -6.77
C ILE A 52 1.64 1.66 -6.73
N HIS A 53 0.55 0.92 -6.51
CA HIS A 53 -0.74 1.49 -6.18
C HIS A 53 -0.78 1.81 -4.69
N ALA A 54 -1.03 3.08 -4.36
CA ALA A 54 -1.22 3.55 -3.00
C ALA A 54 -2.24 4.70 -3.00
N ILE A 55 -3.34 4.55 -2.25
CA ILE A 55 -4.38 5.58 -2.14
C ILE A 55 -4.39 6.24 -0.77
N GLY A 56 -4.36 5.43 0.29
CA GLY A 56 -4.51 5.88 1.65
C GLY A 56 -3.24 6.49 2.24
N THR A 57 -3.40 7.38 3.21
CA THR A 57 -2.29 8.13 3.83
C THR A 57 -1.25 7.27 4.54
N SER A 58 -1.62 6.08 5.02
CA SER A 58 -0.67 5.11 5.57
C SER A 58 0.06 4.35 4.47
N ALA A 59 -0.53 4.21 3.27
CA ALA A 59 0.10 3.56 2.13
C ALA A 59 1.02 4.49 1.32
N THR A 60 0.73 5.80 1.28
CA THR A 60 1.55 6.79 0.53
C THR A 60 2.74 7.33 1.33
N ASN A 61 2.65 7.36 2.66
CA ASN A 61 3.69 7.93 3.52
C ASN A 61 4.42 6.84 4.31
N ARG A 62 5.18 6.03 3.58
CA ARG A 62 5.96 4.89 4.06
C ARG A 62 7.45 5.16 3.91
#